data_AF-A0A0V1NX80-F1
#
_entry.id   AF-A0A0V1NX80-F1
#
_cell.length_a   1.000
_cell.length_b   1.000
_cell.length_c   1.000
_cell.angle_alpha   90.00
_cell.angle_beta   90.00
_cell.angle_gamma   90.00
#
_symmetry.space_group_name_H-M   'P 1'
#
loop_
_entity.id
_entity.type
_entity.pdbx_description
1 polymer ?
#
loop_
_entity_poly.entity_id
_entity_poly.type
_entity_poly.pdbx_seq_one_letter_code
_entity_poly.pdbx_strand_id
1 'polypeptide(L)'
;MMSCAFSKLVNCSWMSLYVPKLDATCVLTAKAINHANVLHIKQVQGSMESCVAACFGLLPFCNLIKYSPFAKVCNLYYENATRHILQPNDRIGQSMHLLLHSCHKDISNIPAGIIVQSVYLRNNSATIHTPSTHKNCEIFGLPFVENFYGQRIQLIATSSLERCIAFCTAPTYTSCNSVLFSAQEGTCLLLSRARNLPLLGGIIPTLQTSALFFIILRCYNDFVLPNAYTIPRFEEITPTVYTAFNLSISVYHADFYATEAGIRLRLWHTAEEYQCLMICLDKFLADFCDAYYFSYREKTCLTFRMRKIYALPNSTVNRHIIKFSDHGMLIKIVRDQRLPSIKHSNHITTEAKVSLFQFKEICTVQHSVSNVIPWINLVQQYANISFLNDCISICRFIRNFGLCEGIAYSKESEACFTAVLGNYDDEVYLNEGYHFLSLNNCSKDRENERADNDPPELHVFPILDEVCQLEFYKPLFLTGWSVIIEIPNTTTLQKCLTNCAAVMHANKCSAIYFIDESCFLLERRTHLQNYFIRERASVFAELLFCEPNIR
;
A
#
# COMPACT_ATOMS: atom_id res chain seq x y z
N MET A 1 14.01 4.27 -11.67
CA MET A 1 14.46 4.46 -13.07
C MET A 1 13.85 3.31 -13.85
N MET A 2 12.72 3.54 -14.53
CA MET A 2 12.09 2.52 -15.36
C MET A 2 12.76 2.53 -16.72
N SER A 3 13.88 1.82 -16.87
CA SER A 3 14.31 1.42 -18.20
C SER A 3 13.39 0.27 -18.63
N CYS A 4 12.61 0.48 -19.68
CA CYS A 4 11.94 -0.59 -20.41
C CYS A 4 13.02 -1.48 -21.04
N ALA A 5 13.63 -2.36 -20.25
CA ALA A 5 14.69 -3.25 -20.73
C ALA A 5 14.14 -4.47 -21.51
N PHE A 6 12.82 -4.59 -21.67
CA PHE A 6 12.18 -5.71 -22.34
C PHE A 6 11.12 -5.27 -23.36
N SER A 7 11.53 -4.60 -24.45
CA SER A 7 11.02 -4.83 -25.81
C SER A 7 11.44 -3.72 -26.76
N LYS A 8 12.07 -4.08 -27.88
CA LYS A 8 12.40 -3.19 -29.00
C LYS A 8 11.16 -2.79 -29.85
N LEU A 9 9.95 -2.86 -29.31
CA LEU A 9 8.71 -2.87 -30.12
C LEU A 9 7.58 -1.93 -29.65
N VAL A 10 7.76 -1.13 -28.58
CA VAL A 10 6.68 -0.22 -28.11
C VAL A 10 7.25 1.14 -27.73
N ASN A 11 6.57 2.20 -28.17
CA ASN A 11 6.82 3.57 -27.74
C ASN A 11 6.64 3.62 -26.21
N CYS A 12 7.68 3.96 -25.44
CA CYS A 12 7.76 3.89 -23.97
C CYS A 12 6.75 4.79 -23.19
N SER A 13 5.68 5.26 -23.85
CA SER A 13 4.69 6.19 -23.30
C SER A 13 3.46 5.52 -22.72
N TRP A 14 3.20 4.24 -22.98
CA TRP A 14 2.00 3.51 -22.53
C TRP A 14 2.33 2.52 -21.41
N MET A 15 1.48 2.47 -20.40
CA MET A 15 1.64 1.66 -19.19
C MET A 15 0.30 1.01 -18.83
N SER A 16 0.33 -0.13 -18.15
CA SER A 16 -0.84 -0.76 -17.55
C SER A 16 -0.62 -1.05 -16.06
N LEU A 17 -1.68 -0.89 -15.28
CA LEU A 17 -1.70 -1.09 -13.83
C LEU A 17 -2.98 -1.83 -13.43
N TYR A 18 -2.87 -2.92 -12.67
CA TYR A 18 -4.04 -3.52 -12.04
C TYR A 18 -4.43 -2.73 -10.80
N VAL A 19 -5.70 -2.35 -10.70
CA VAL A 19 -6.26 -1.55 -9.61
C VAL A 19 -7.21 -2.43 -8.79
N PRO A 20 -6.77 -2.94 -7.61
CA PRO A 20 -7.55 -3.88 -6.80
C PRO A 20 -8.94 -3.38 -6.41
N LYS A 21 -9.08 -2.09 -6.07
CA LYS A 21 -10.37 -1.46 -5.72
C LYS A 21 -11.41 -1.50 -6.86
N LEU A 22 -10.96 -1.62 -8.11
CA LEU A 22 -11.83 -1.68 -9.29
C LEU A 22 -12.00 -3.10 -9.86
N ASP A 23 -11.17 -4.06 -9.43
CA ASP A 23 -10.99 -5.36 -10.12
C ASP A 23 -10.83 -5.16 -11.64
N ALA A 24 -9.93 -4.24 -12.00
CA ALA A 24 -9.70 -3.85 -13.40
C ALA A 24 -8.24 -3.48 -13.64
N THR A 25 -7.78 -3.73 -14.87
CA THR A 25 -6.50 -3.25 -15.35
C THR A 25 -6.70 -1.95 -16.14
N CYS A 26 -6.05 -0.89 -15.69
CA CYS A 26 -6.13 0.44 -16.26
C CYS A 26 -4.92 0.74 -17.15
N VAL A 27 -5.17 1.41 -18.27
CA VAL A 27 -4.18 1.88 -19.24
C VAL A 27 -3.90 3.35 -18.99
N LEU A 28 -2.62 3.67 -18.84
CA LEU A 28 -2.09 4.99 -18.51
C LEU A 28 -1.09 5.42 -19.57
N THR A 29 -0.99 6.71 -19.84
CA THR A 29 0.09 7.26 -20.67
C THR A 29 0.77 8.44 -20.00
N ALA A 30 2.09 8.56 -20.16
CA ALA A 30 2.80 9.73 -19.69
C ALA A 30 2.33 10.98 -20.46
N LYS A 31 1.89 12.02 -19.73
CA LYS A 31 1.43 13.28 -20.34
C LYS A 31 1.74 14.45 -19.41
N ALA A 32 2.51 15.42 -19.91
CA ALA A 32 2.79 16.65 -19.18
C ALA A 32 1.50 17.43 -18.89
N ILE A 33 1.44 18.04 -17.71
CA ILE A 33 0.30 18.84 -17.25
C ILE A 33 0.65 20.30 -17.49
N ASN A 34 -0.14 20.97 -18.33
CA ASN A 34 -0.06 22.42 -18.48
C ASN A 34 -1.10 23.07 -17.56
N HIS A 35 -0.64 23.58 -16.42
CA HIS A 35 -1.48 24.24 -15.41
C HIS A 35 -2.36 25.38 -15.94
N ALA A 36 -2.02 25.99 -17.09
CA ALA A 36 -2.86 27.01 -17.71
C ALA A 36 -4.13 26.44 -18.38
N ASN A 37 -4.15 25.15 -18.70
CA ASN A 37 -5.18 24.52 -19.53
C ASN A 37 -5.93 23.38 -18.81
N VAL A 38 -5.59 23.10 -17.56
CA VAL A 38 -6.21 22.02 -16.78
C VAL A 38 -6.97 22.58 -15.58
N LEU A 39 -8.06 21.92 -15.23
CA LEU A 39 -8.81 22.21 -14.02
C LEU A 39 -8.31 21.27 -12.90
N HIS A 40 -7.78 21.82 -11.81
CA HIS A 40 -7.52 21.03 -10.61
C HIS A 40 -8.84 20.66 -9.95
N ILE A 41 -9.02 19.37 -9.61
CA ILE A 41 -10.25 18.84 -9.04
C ILE A 41 -10.08 18.69 -7.53
N LYS A 42 -9.11 17.87 -7.13
CA LYS A 42 -8.80 17.59 -5.73
C LYS A 42 -7.44 16.92 -5.61
N GLN A 43 -6.89 16.97 -4.40
CA GLN A 43 -5.78 16.14 -3.97
C GLN A 43 -6.31 14.86 -3.31
N VAL A 44 -5.62 13.75 -3.52
CA VAL A 44 -5.90 12.45 -2.91
C VAL A 44 -4.59 11.88 -2.36
N GLN A 45 -4.64 11.35 -1.15
CA GLN A 45 -3.53 10.64 -0.53
C GLN A 45 -3.72 9.14 -0.74
N GLY A 46 -2.64 8.43 -1.07
CA GLY A 46 -2.64 7.00 -1.28
C GLY A 46 -1.74 6.56 -2.42
N SER A 47 -1.69 5.25 -2.63
CA SER A 47 -0.89 4.64 -3.69
C SER A 47 -1.28 5.10 -5.11
N MET A 48 -0.47 4.73 -6.09
CA MET A 48 -0.84 4.88 -7.50
C MET A 48 -2.18 4.19 -7.81
N GLU A 49 -2.41 2.98 -7.27
CA GLU A 49 -3.68 2.27 -7.44
C GLU A 49 -4.87 3.06 -6.86
N SER A 50 -4.75 3.61 -5.64
CA SER A 50 -5.74 4.49 -5.01
C SER A 50 -6.03 5.73 -5.86
N CYS A 51 -4.98 6.37 -6.38
CA CYS A 51 -5.09 7.55 -7.22
C CYS A 51 -5.84 7.29 -8.53
N VAL A 52 -5.53 6.17 -9.19
CA VAL A 52 -6.24 5.75 -10.41
C VAL A 52 -7.70 5.41 -10.09
N ALA A 53 -7.97 4.71 -9.00
CA ALA A 53 -9.34 4.42 -8.56
C ALA A 53 -10.14 5.70 -8.28
N ALA A 54 -9.54 6.68 -7.62
CA ALA A 54 -10.16 7.96 -7.31
C ALA A 54 -10.46 8.78 -8.57
N CYS A 55 -9.54 8.81 -9.55
CA CYS A 55 -9.79 9.48 -10.82
C CYS A 55 -10.87 8.76 -11.63
N PHE A 56 -10.82 7.42 -11.71
CA PHE A 56 -11.83 6.62 -12.40
C PHE A 56 -13.25 6.85 -11.84
N GLY A 57 -13.39 6.93 -10.52
CA GLY A 57 -14.67 7.22 -9.87
C GLY A 57 -15.21 8.64 -10.13
N LEU A 58 -14.39 9.54 -10.67
CA LEU A 58 -14.76 10.91 -11.05
C LEU A 58 -14.97 11.08 -12.56
N LEU A 59 -14.87 10.03 -13.36
CA LEU A 59 -15.12 10.12 -14.81
C LEU A 59 -16.56 10.63 -15.10
N PRO A 60 -16.75 11.44 -16.15
CA PRO A 60 -15.75 11.91 -17.12
C PRO A 60 -14.92 13.11 -16.64
N PHE A 61 -15.17 13.62 -15.44
CA PHE A 61 -14.57 14.84 -14.90
C PHE A 61 -13.13 14.69 -14.41
N CYS A 62 -12.50 13.52 -14.54
CA CYS A 62 -11.08 13.33 -14.25
C CYS A 62 -10.43 12.50 -15.35
N ASN A 63 -9.34 13.00 -15.93
CA ASN A 63 -8.54 12.26 -16.91
C ASN A 63 -7.03 12.39 -16.69
N LEU A 64 -6.57 13.31 -15.86
CA LEU A 64 -5.15 13.57 -15.62
C LEU A 64 -4.80 13.38 -14.13
N ILE A 65 -3.65 12.76 -13.87
CA ILE A 65 -3.15 12.43 -12.54
C ILE A 65 -1.69 12.89 -12.45
N LYS A 66 -1.38 13.77 -11.51
CA LYS A 66 0.01 14.00 -11.05
C LYS A 66 0.20 13.17 -9.80
N TYR A 67 0.99 12.10 -9.86
CA TYR A 67 1.29 11.25 -8.71
C TYR A 67 2.74 11.44 -8.25
N SER A 68 2.94 11.70 -6.97
CA SER A 68 4.26 11.87 -6.36
C SER A 68 4.60 10.64 -5.52
N PRO A 69 5.45 9.72 -6.00
CA PRO A 69 5.68 8.44 -5.34
C PRO A 69 6.18 8.53 -3.91
N PHE A 70 7.04 9.51 -3.61
CA PHE A 70 7.65 9.69 -2.28
C PHE A 70 6.66 10.21 -1.23
N ALA A 71 5.67 11.00 -1.65
CA ALA A 71 4.66 11.53 -0.76
C ALA A 71 3.36 10.72 -0.80
N LYS A 72 3.28 9.67 -1.64
CA LYS A 72 2.04 9.00 -2.08
C LYS A 72 0.84 9.96 -2.16
N VAL A 73 1.08 11.13 -2.77
CA VAL A 73 0.07 12.15 -3.03
C VAL A 73 -0.24 12.09 -4.52
N CYS A 74 -1.49 12.26 -4.90
CA CYS A 74 -1.83 12.68 -6.24
C CYS A 74 -2.74 13.89 -6.29
N ASN A 75 -2.47 14.75 -7.26
CA ASN A 75 -3.39 15.79 -7.68
C ASN A 75 -4.16 15.30 -8.93
N LEU A 76 -5.47 15.40 -8.88
CA LEU A 76 -6.39 14.99 -9.95
C LEU A 76 -6.82 16.21 -10.76
N TYR A 77 -6.82 16.07 -12.08
CA TYR A 77 -7.15 17.14 -13.00
C TYR A 77 -8.09 16.69 -14.13
N TYR A 78 -8.78 17.69 -14.70
CA TYR A 78 -9.58 17.56 -15.91
C TYR A 78 -9.01 18.41 -17.04
N GLU A 79 -9.00 17.85 -18.25
CA GLU A 79 -8.70 18.57 -19.49
C GLU A 79 -9.74 18.22 -20.57
N ASN A 80 -10.32 19.26 -21.21
CA ASN A 80 -11.56 19.14 -21.98
C ASN A 80 -11.45 18.40 -23.33
N ALA A 81 -10.32 18.47 -24.07
CA ALA A 81 -10.10 17.60 -25.25
C ALA A 81 -8.72 17.76 -25.96
N THR A 82 -8.16 16.59 -26.34
CA THR A 82 -7.40 16.25 -27.56
C THR A 82 -6.39 17.23 -28.18
N ARG A 83 -5.43 17.75 -27.40
CA ARG A 83 -4.07 17.84 -27.97
C ARG A 83 -3.33 16.57 -27.56
N HIS A 84 -3.36 15.57 -28.45
CA HIS A 84 -2.37 14.50 -28.45
C HIS A 84 -1.02 15.09 -28.85
N ILE A 85 -0.44 15.94 -28.01
CA ILE A 85 0.98 16.22 -28.09
C ILE A 85 1.64 14.99 -27.48
N LEU A 86 1.76 13.94 -28.30
CA LEU A 86 2.69 12.83 -28.13
C LEU A 86 4.11 13.37 -28.37
N GLN A 87 4.50 14.41 -27.63
CA GLN A 87 5.91 14.60 -27.38
C GLN A 87 6.16 14.01 -26.00
N PRO A 88 6.91 12.91 -25.89
CA PRO A 88 7.40 12.44 -24.62
C PRO A 88 8.29 13.55 -24.07
N ASN A 89 7.72 14.43 -23.27
CA ASN A 89 8.53 15.32 -22.46
C ASN A 89 8.96 14.48 -21.27
N ASP A 90 10.15 13.91 -21.36
CA ASP A 90 10.85 13.17 -20.30
C ASP A 90 11.23 14.08 -19.09
N ARG A 91 10.62 15.27 -18.97
CA ARG A 91 10.99 16.37 -18.07
C ARG A 91 9.86 16.69 -17.09
N ILE A 92 9.55 15.74 -16.22
CA ILE A 92 8.40 15.84 -15.32
C ILE A 92 8.84 15.60 -13.87
N GLY A 93 9.50 16.61 -13.28
CA GLY A 93 9.74 16.76 -11.84
C GLY A 93 10.12 15.49 -11.07
N GLN A 94 9.69 15.43 -9.82
CA GLN A 94 9.67 14.18 -9.03
C GLN A 94 8.37 13.39 -9.19
N SER A 95 7.36 14.01 -9.81
CA SER A 95 6.00 13.49 -9.89
C SER A 95 5.70 12.90 -11.27
N MET A 96 5.09 11.72 -11.32
CA MET A 96 4.61 11.10 -12.55
C MET A 96 3.33 11.82 -13.03
N HIS A 97 3.33 12.38 -14.23
CA HIS A 97 2.12 12.93 -14.83
C HIS A 97 1.53 11.93 -15.83
N LEU A 98 0.30 11.51 -15.56
CA LEU A 98 -0.35 10.38 -16.21
C LEU A 98 -1.72 10.81 -16.74
N LEU A 99 -2.03 10.37 -17.94
CA LEU A 99 -3.37 10.42 -18.53
C LEU A 99 -4.01 9.03 -18.34
N LEU A 100 -5.19 9.01 -17.73
CA LEU A 100 -6.03 7.82 -17.62
C LEU A 100 -6.79 7.61 -18.93
N HIS A 101 -6.45 6.55 -19.66
CA HIS A 101 -7.04 6.27 -20.96
C HIS A 101 -8.29 5.40 -20.83
N SER A 102 -8.17 4.24 -20.20
CA SER A 102 -9.28 3.29 -20.03
C SER A 102 -8.99 2.29 -18.91
N CYS A 103 -10.02 1.64 -18.39
CA CYS A 103 -9.89 0.52 -17.45
C CYS A 103 -10.76 -0.65 -17.90
N HIS A 104 -10.21 -1.86 -17.89
CA HIS A 104 -10.84 -3.07 -18.39
C HIS A 104 -10.80 -4.16 -17.33
N LYS A 105 -11.95 -4.82 -17.07
CA LYS A 105 -12.02 -5.98 -16.16
C LYS A 105 -11.31 -7.20 -16.74
N ASP A 106 -11.39 -7.36 -18.06
CA ASP A 106 -10.74 -8.44 -18.78
C ASP A 106 -9.43 -7.93 -19.42
N ILE A 107 -8.32 -8.54 -19.02
CA ILE A 107 -6.97 -8.20 -19.48
C ILE A 107 -6.78 -8.49 -20.98
N SER A 108 -7.57 -9.39 -21.57
CA SER A 108 -7.50 -9.70 -23.00
C SER A 108 -7.88 -8.51 -23.89
N ASN A 109 -8.60 -7.53 -23.35
CA ASN A 109 -8.94 -6.29 -24.05
C ASN A 109 -7.80 -5.25 -24.05
N ILE A 110 -6.65 -5.56 -23.45
CA ILE A 110 -5.50 -4.67 -23.37
C ILE A 110 -4.48 -5.04 -24.46
N PRO A 111 -3.94 -4.07 -25.22
CA PRO A 111 -2.95 -4.35 -26.26
C PRO A 111 -1.70 -5.09 -25.76
N ALA A 112 -1.24 -6.08 -26.54
CA ALA A 112 -0.18 -7.03 -26.16
C ALA A 112 1.21 -6.42 -25.85
N GLY A 113 1.47 -5.17 -26.27
CA GLY A 113 2.71 -4.44 -25.96
C GLY A 113 2.75 -3.81 -24.57
N ILE A 114 1.67 -3.91 -23.79
CA ILE A 114 1.49 -3.24 -22.50
C ILE A 114 1.35 -4.28 -21.38
N ILE A 115 1.95 -5.46 -21.56
CA ILE A 115 1.84 -6.59 -20.64
C ILE A 115 3.15 -7.43 -20.69
N VAL A 116 3.64 -7.95 -19.55
CA VAL A 116 4.93 -8.67 -19.40
C VAL A 116 4.73 -10.15 -19.04
N GLN A 117 5.67 -11.04 -19.39
CA GLN A 117 5.59 -12.48 -19.06
C GLN A 117 5.88 -12.74 -17.56
N SER A 118 5.08 -13.62 -16.93
CA SER A 118 5.20 -13.93 -15.49
C SER A 118 6.43 -14.78 -15.14
N VAL A 119 7.06 -14.49 -13.98
CA VAL A 119 8.17 -15.28 -13.40
C VAL A 119 7.64 -16.16 -12.26
N TYR A 120 7.97 -17.45 -12.28
CA TYR A 120 7.52 -18.43 -11.29
C TYR A 120 8.42 -18.43 -10.04
N LEU A 121 7.81 -18.27 -8.86
CA LEU A 121 8.47 -18.51 -7.57
C LEU A 121 8.17 -19.93 -7.08
N ARG A 122 9.20 -20.65 -6.59
CA ARG A 122 9.09 -21.99 -5.98
C ARG A 122 9.01 -21.86 -4.45
N ASN A 123 8.18 -22.69 -3.81
CA ASN A 123 7.92 -22.80 -2.36
C ASN A 123 7.13 -21.65 -1.69
N ASN A 124 5.86 -21.46 -2.11
CA ASN A 124 4.95 -20.45 -1.55
C ASN A 124 3.79 -21.05 -0.72
N SER A 125 3.99 -22.17 -0.02
CA SER A 125 2.95 -22.70 0.88
C SER A 125 3.15 -22.24 2.33
N ALA A 126 2.06 -21.90 3.00
CA ALA A 126 2.03 -21.70 4.44
C ALA A 126 0.68 -22.10 5.03
N THR A 127 0.65 -22.30 6.34
CA THR A 127 -0.60 -22.43 7.10
C THR A 127 -0.94 -21.11 7.78
N ILE A 128 -2.18 -20.63 7.60
CA ILE A 128 -2.71 -19.43 8.24
C ILE A 128 -3.85 -19.81 9.17
N HIS A 129 -3.80 -19.29 10.40
CA HIS A 129 -4.90 -19.40 11.34
C HIS A 129 -5.91 -18.27 11.10
N THR A 130 -7.19 -18.60 11.09
CA THR A 130 -8.32 -17.70 10.84
C THR A 130 -9.24 -17.63 12.06
N PRO A 131 -9.00 -16.69 13.00
CA PRO A 131 -9.77 -16.56 14.24
C PRO A 131 -11.28 -16.46 14.01
N SER A 132 -11.72 -15.71 13.00
CA SER A 132 -13.13 -15.54 12.60
C SER A 132 -13.90 -16.85 12.42
N THR A 133 -13.20 -17.92 12.04
CA THR A 133 -13.83 -19.21 11.73
C THR A 133 -13.25 -20.37 12.53
N HIS A 134 -12.28 -20.11 13.40
CA HIS A 134 -11.50 -21.10 14.14
C HIS A 134 -10.97 -22.24 13.25
N LYS A 135 -10.25 -21.86 12.19
CA LYS A 135 -9.63 -22.80 11.26
C LYS A 135 -8.16 -22.48 11.03
N ASN A 136 -7.36 -23.53 10.86
CA ASN A 136 -6.07 -23.47 10.21
C ASN A 136 -6.26 -23.82 8.73
N CYS A 137 -5.80 -22.96 7.84
CA CYS A 137 -5.94 -23.10 6.39
C CYS A 137 -4.57 -23.17 5.72
N GLU A 138 -4.35 -24.20 4.91
CA GLU A 138 -3.16 -24.31 4.07
C GLU A 138 -3.39 -23.52 2.78
N ILE A 139 -2.54 -22.53 2.56
CA ILE A 139 -2.56 -21.66 1.39
C ILE A 139 -1.32 -21.90 0.53
N PHE A 140 -1.47 -21.62 -0.77
CA PHE A 140 -0.36 -21.64 -1.72
C PHE A 140 -0.40 -20.39 -2.59
N GLY A 141 0.69 -19.62 -2.59
CA GLY A 141 0.84 -18.42 -3.42
C GLY A 141 1.11 -18.80 -4.87
N LEU A 142 0.27 -18.30 -5.78
CA LEU A 142 0.44 -18.44 -7.21
C LEU A 142 0.87 -17.11 -7.84
N PRO A 143 1.50 -17.13 -9.03
CA PRO A 143 1.79 -15.91 -9.76
C PRO A 143 0.51 -15.11 -10.02
N PHE A 144 0.60 -13.78 -9.95
CA PHE A 144 -0.56 -12.88 -10.11
C PHE A 144 -1.41 -13.23 -11.33
N VAL A 145 -0.80 -13.53 -12.48
CA VAL A 145 -1.51 -13.85 -13.74
C VAL A 145 -2.53 -14.98 -13.61
N GLU A 146 -2.31 -15.93 -12.71
CA GLU A 146 -3.19 -17.08 -12.53
C GLU A 146 -4.57 -16.69 -11.98
N ASN A 147 -4.70 -15.48 -11.42
CA ASN A 147 -5.97 -14.95 -10.94
C ASN A 147 -7.00 -14.85 -12.09
N PHE A 148 -6.58 -14.51 -13.31
CA PHE A 148 -7.48 -14.22 -14.44
C PHE A 148 -8.28 -15.45 -14.90
N TYR A 149 -7.81 -16.65 -14.56
CA TYR A 149 -8.51 -17.90 -14.86
C TYR A 149 -9.47 -18.35 -13.75
N GLY A 150 -9.61 -17.56 -12.68
CA GLY A 150 -10.61 -17.77 -11.63
C GLY A 150 -11.93 -17.04 -11.93
N GLN A 151 -13.06 -17.66 -11.58
CA GLN A 151 -14.35 -16.99 -11.55
C GLN A 151 -14.40 -16.03 -10.37
N ARG A 152 -14.74 -14.76 -10.63
CA ARG A 152 -14.94 -13.73 -9.61
C ARG A 152 -16.23 -13.98 -8.85
N ILE A 153 -16.14 -14.02 -7.52
CA ILE A 153 -17.29 -14.23 -6.63
C ILE A 153 -17.70 -12.90 -5.99
N GLN A 154 -16.79 -12.28 -5.23
CA GLN A 154 -17.10 -11.09 -4.44
C GLN A 154 -15.83 -10.31 -4.10
N LEU A 155 -15.87 -8.98 -4.24
CA LEU A 155 -14.85 -8.09 -3.70
C LEU A 155 -15.26 -7.63 -2.29
N ILE A 156 -14.35 -7.74 -1.32
CA ILE A 156 -14.54 -7.28 0.07
C ILE A 156 -13.40 -6.34 0.48
N ALA A 157 -13.70 -5.41 1.39
CA ALA A 157 -12.71 -4.52 1.99
C ALA A 157 -12.08 -5.18 3.22
N THR A 158 -10.78 -5.44 3.17
CA THR A 158 -9.97 -5.94 4.28
C THR A 158 -8.48 -5.78 3.97
N SER A 159 -7.72 -5.29 4.94
CA SER A 159 -6.25 -5.30 4.91
C SER A 159 -5.64 -6.53 5.59
N SER A 160 -6.46 -7.42 6.18
CA SER A 160 -6.00 -8.68 6.79
C SER A 160 -6.20 -9.85 5.84
N LEU A 161 -5.12 -10.61 5.64
CA LEU A 161 -5.13 -11.86 4.88
C LEU A 161 -5.90 -12.96 5.64
N GLU A 162 -5.76 -13.04 6.96
CA GLU A 162 -6.55 -13.97 7.80
C GLU A 162 -8.04 -13.79 7.56
N ARG A 163 -8.50 -12.52 7.61
CA ARG A 163 -9.88 -12.16 7.35
C ARG A 163 -10.30 -12.48 5.92
N CYS A 164 -9.45 -12.19 4.93
CA CYS A 164 -9.70 -12.52 3.53
C CYS A 164 -9.95 -14.02 3.33
N ILE A 165 -9.10 -14.88 3.91
CA ILE A 165 -9.25 -16.35 3.87
C ILE A 165 -10.47 -16.81 4.67
N ALA A 166 -10.75 -16.20 5.82
CA ALA A 166 -11.94 -16.49 6.62
C ALA A 166 -13.23 -16.26 5.84
N PHE A 167 -13.34 -15.17 5.08
CA PHE A 167 -14.50 -14.91 4.22
C PHE A 167 -14.59 -15.93 3.07
N CYS A 168 -13.49 -16.27 2.40
CA CYS A 168 -13.50 -17.29 1.34
C CYS A 168 -13.94 -18.67 1.86
N THR A 169 -13.55 -19.02 3.08
CA THR A 169 -13.86 -20.32 3.69
C THR A 169 -15.17 -20.32 4.47
N ALA A 170 -15.86 -19.18 4.52
CA ALA A 170 -17.19 -19.06 5.11
C ALA A 170 -18.23 -19.74 4.21
N PRO A 171 -19.28 -20.35 4.80
CA PRO A 171 -20.30 -21.06 4.04
C PRO A 171 -21.06 -20.19 3.02
N THR A 172 -21.08 -18.86 3.19
CA THR A 172 -21.67 -17.92 2.23
C THR A 172 -21.13 -18.11 0.81
N TYR A 173 -19.87 -18.53 0.68
CA TYR A 173 -19.17 -18.62 -0.61
C TYR A 173 -18.61 -20.03 -0.80
N THR A 174 -19.49 -21.04 -0.84
CA THR A 174 -19.11 -22.47 -0.92
C THR A 174 -18.24 -22.84 -2.12
N SER A 175 -18.27 -22.06 -3.20
CA SER A 175 -17.42 -22.26 -4.38
C SER A 175 -16.04 -21.59 -4.27
N CYS A 176 -15.82 -20.73 -3.27
CA CYS A 176 -14.57 -20.01 -3.09
C CYS A 176 -13.46 -20.96 -2.66
N ASN A 177 -12.33 -20.87 -3.35
CA ASN A 177 -11.15 -21.67 -3.05
C ASN A 177 -9.84 -20.92 -3.34
N SER A 178 -9.93 -19.63 -3.65
CA SER A 178 -8.79 -18.78 -3.92
C SER A 178 -9.14 -17.32 -3.65
N VAL A 179 -8.13 -16.50 -3.38
CA VAL A 179 -8.28 -15.08 -3.09
C VAL A 179 -7.19 -14.27 -3.77
N LEU A 180 -7.56 -13.08 -4.25
CA LEU A 180 -6.61 -12.07 -4.70
C LEU A 180 -6.65 -10.91 -3.70
N PHE A 181 -5.57 -10.74 -2.96
CA PHE A 181 -5.48 -9.89 -1.78
C PHE A 181 -4.48 -8.76 -1.97
N SER A 182 -4.85 -7.53 -1.63
CA SER A 182 -3.94 -6.40 -1.51
C SER A 182 -4.10 -5.75 -0.14
N ALA A 183 -3.07 -5.90 0.71
CA ALA A 183 -3.01 -5.23 2.00
C ALA A 183 -2.91 -3.71 1.85
N GLN A 184 -2.16 -3.24 0.85
CA GLN A 184 -1.97 -1.83 0.52
C GLN A 184 -3.28 -1.14 0.16
N GLU A 185 -4.12 -1.78 -0.65
CA GLU A 185 -5.42 -1.25 -1.04
C GLU A 185 -6.55 -1.62 -0.08
N GLY A 186 -6.28 -2.46 0.92
CA GLY A 186 -7.30 -2.98 1.83
C GLY A 186 -8.39 -3.77 1.10
N THR A 187 -8.02 -4.59 0.11
CA THR A 187 -8.99 -5.33 -0.72
C THR A 187 -8.71 -6.83 -0.75
N CYS A 188 -9.78 -7.61 -0.86
CA CYS A 188 -9.73 -9.05 -1.06
C CYS A 188 -10.82 -9.45 -2.05
N LEU A 189 -10.43 -9.99 -3.20
CA LEU A 189 -11.33 -10.56 -4.20
C LEU A 189 -11.41 -12.07 -4.01
N LEU A 190 -12.60 -12.56 -3.72
CA LEU A 190 -12.93 -13.97 -3.56
C LEU A 190 -13.10 -14.62 -4.94
N LEU A 191 -12.42 -15.74 -5.17
CA LEU A 191 -12.30 -16.39 -6.46
C LEU A 191 -12.62 -17.90 -6.36
N SER A 192 -13.26 -18.44 -7.39
CA SER A 192 -13.41 -19.88 -7.60
C SER A 192 -12.56 -20.33 -8.79
N ARG A 193 -11.73 -21.35 -8.60
CA ARG A 193 -10.87 -21.90 -9.66
C ARG A 193 -10.96 -23.42 -9.70
N ALA A 194 -10.89 -24.03 -10.89
CA ALA A 194 -10.79 -25.48 -10.98
C ALA A 194 -9.43 -25.97 -10.43
N ARG A 195 -9.46 -26.96 -9.54
CA ARG A 195 -8.27 -27.44 -8.79
C ARG A 195 -7.19 -28.10 -9.65
N ASN A 196 -7.57 -28.63 -10.83
CA ASN A 196 -6.67 -29.38 -11.71
C ASN A 196 -6.18 -28.57 -12.92
N LEU A 197 -6.35 -27.24 -12.90
CA LEU A 197 -5.81 -26.39 -13.98
C LEU A 197 -4.28 -26.34 -13.87
N PRO A 198 -3.53 -26.71 -14.91
CA PRO A 198 -2.09 -26.48 -14.94
C PRO A 198 -1.80 -24.97 -14.83
N LEU A 199 -0.56 -24.62 -14.52
CA LEU A 199 -0.11 -23.23 -14.62
C LEU A 199 -0.21 -22.83 -16.09
N LEU A 200 -1.10 -21.90 -16.38
CA LEU A 200 -1.37 -21.45 -17.74
C LEU A 200 -0.38 -20.36 -18.15
N GLY A 201 0.28 -19.73 -17.17
CA GLY A 201 1.13 -18.59 -17.40
C GLY A 201 0.34 -17.44 -18.04
N GLY A 202 1.05 -16.53 -18.68
CA GLY A 202 0.46 -15.43 -19.42
C GLY A 202 1.10 -14.11 -19.09
N ILE A 203 0.32 -13.05 -19.25
CA ILE A 203 0.81 -11.69 -19.34
C ILE A 203 0.25 -10.84 -18.19
N ILE A 204 1.12 -10.07 -17.54
CA ILE A 204 0.83 -9.21 -16.38
C ILE A 204 0.90 -7.73 -16.76
N PRO A 205 0.26 -6.81 -16.03
CA PRO A 205 0.42 -5.37 -16.26
C PRO A 205 1.90 -4.94 -16.25
N THR A 206 2.23 -3.86 -16.96
CA THR A 206 3.62 -3.35 -17.01
C THR A 206 4.09 -2.82 -15.66
N LEU A 207 3.17 -2.24 -14.88
CA LEU A 207 3.42 -1.81 -13.52
C LEU A 207 3.09 -2.96 -12.57
N GLN A 208 4.03 -3.25 -11.67
CA GLN A 208 3.84 -4.26 -10.64
C GLN A 208 2.70 -3.83 -9.71
N THR A 209 1.79 -4.76 -9.42
CA THR A 209 0.66 -4.55 -8.51
C THR A 209 0.99 -5.02 -7.11
N SER A 210 0.42 -4.36 -6.11
CA SER A 210 0.44 -4.81 -4.71
C SER A 210 -0.33 -6.11 -4.45
N ALA A 211 -1.16 -6.57 -5.39
CA ALA A 211 -2.03 -7.73 -5.19
C ALA A 211 -1.29 -9.08 -5.26
N LEU A 212 -1.59 -9.95 -4.29
CA LEU A 212 -1.08 -11.31 -4.12
C LEU A 212 -2.20 -12.32 -4.37
N PHE A 213 -1.92 -13.36 -5.15
CA PHE A 213 -2.90 -14.41 -5.46
C PHE A 213 -2.61 -15.69 -4.68
N PHE A 214 -3.60 -16.19 -3.93
CA PHE A 214 -3.51 -17.38 -3.11
C PHE A 214 -4.60 -18.38 -3.44
N ILE A 215 -4.25 -19.67 -3.48
CA ILE A 215 -5.22 -20.76 -3.47
C ILE A 215 -5.29 -21.38 -2.08
N ILE A 216 -6.46 -21.87 -1.70
CA ILE A 216 -6.72 -22.56 -0.44
C ILE A 216 -6.80 -24.05 -0.72
N LEU A 217 -5.86 -24.82 -0.17
CA LEU A 217 -5.75 -26.25 -0.42
C LEU A 217 -6.74 -27.03 0.46
N ARG A 218 -6.66 -26.78 1.78
CA ARG A 218 -7.52 -27.39 2.80
C ARG A 218 -7.57 -26.50 4.04
N CYS A 219 -8.65 -26.62 4.80
CA CYS A 219 -8.78 -26.03 6.12
C CYS A 219 -9.31 -27.05 7.12
N TYR A 220 -8.84 -26.97 8.35
CA TYR A 220 -9.27 -27.83 9.46
C TYR A 220 -9.45 -27.00 10.73
N ASN A 221 -10.31 -27.47 11.64
CA ASN A 221 -10.58 -26.77 12.90
C ASN A 221 -9.29 -26.65 13.73
N ASP A 222 -9.10 -25.52 14.40
CA ASP A 222 -7.96 -25.30 15.28
C ASP A 222 -8.18 -25.77 16.72
N PHE A 223 -9.39 -26.20 17.06
CA PHE A 223 -9.72 -26.77 18.36
C PHE A 223 -9.95 -28.27 18.25
N VAL A 224 -9.71 -28.98 19.35
CA VAL A 224 -10.04 -30.39 19.48
C VAL A 224 -11.20 -30.51 20.45
N LEU A 225 -12.22 -31.30 20.09
CA LEU A 225 -13.32 -31.63 20.97
C LEU A 225 -12.77 -32.37 22.20
N PRO A 226 -13.00 -31.88 23.43
CA PRO A 226 -12.46 -32.51 24.62
C PRO A 226 -12.91 -33.97 24.79
N ASN A 227 -14.12 -34.33 24.35
CA ASN A 227 -14.68 -35.68 24.22
C ASN A 227 -15.94 -35.70 23.30
N ALA A 228 -16.48 -36.87 22.95
CA ALA A 228 -17.67 -37.00 22.10
C ALA A 228 -19.00 -36.54 22.76
N TYR A 229 -19.01 -36.30 24.07
CA TYR A 229 -20.19 -35.92 24.88
C TYR A 229 -20.14 -34.46 25.37
N THR A 230 -19.35 -33.59 24.75
CA THR A 230 -19.02 -32.26 25.31
C THR A 230 -19.96 -31.14 24.87
N ILE A 231 -20.93 -31.39 23.98
CA ILE A 231 -21.92 -30.36 23.61
C ILE A 231 -22.88 -30.17 24.80
N PRO A 232 -22.93 -28.98 25.42
CA PRO A 232 -23.78 -28.76 26.58
C PRO A 232 -25.26 -28.86 26.21
N ARG A 233 -26.07 -29.27 27.17
CA ARG A 233 -27.53 -29.12 27.07
C ARG A 233 -27.85 -27.65 27.24
N PHE A 234 -28.07 -26.94 26.14
CA PHE A 234 -28.27 -25.48 26.15
C PHE A 234 -29.45 -25.04 27.04
N GLU A 235 -30.46 -25.89 27.23
CA GLU A 235 -31.62 -25.64 28.10
C GLU A 235 -31.25 -25.54 29.60
N GLU A 236 -30.14 -26.18 30.01
CA GLU A 236 -29.67 -26.19 31.41
C GLU A 236 -28.77 -24.99 31.73
N ILE A 237 -28.41 -24.18 30.73
CA ILE A 237 -27.58 -22.99 30.90
C ILE A 237 -28.45 -21.81 31.31
N THR A 238 -28.10 -21.13 32.41
CA THR A 238 -28.78 -19.89 32.82
C THR A 238 -28.52 -18.77 31.79
N PRO A 239 -29.55 -18.22 31.13
CA PRO A 239 -29.37 -17.16 30.15
C PRO A 239 -29.26 -15.78 30.79
N THR A 240 -28.61 -14.86 30.08
CA THR A 240 -28.75 -13.42 30.32
C THR A 240 -29.96 -12.90 29.56
N VAL A 241 -30.92 -12.28 30.26
CA VAL A 241 -32.17 -11.81 29.65
C VAL A 241 -32.10 -10.31 29.38
N TYR A 242 -32.41 -9.94 28.15
CA TYR A 242 -32.52 -8.55 27.69
C TYR A 242 -33.94 -8.28 27.21
N THR A 243 -34.39 -7.04 27.39
CA THR A 243 -35.66 -6.57 26.83
C THR A 243 -35.38 -5.46 25.82
N ALA A 244 -35.67 -5.71 24.54
CA ALA A 244 -35.48 -4.74 23.47
C ALA A 244 -36.56 -4.91 22.38
N PHE A 245 -37.05 -3.82 21.80
CA PHE A 245 -38.05 -3.84 20.70
C PHE A 245 -39.32 -4.67 20.99
N ASN A 246 -39.80 -4.68 22.23
CA ASN A 246 -40.92 -5.55 22.69
C ASN A 246 -40.64 -7.05 22.55
N LEU A 247 -39.36 -7.44 22.50
CA LEU A 247 -38.87 -8.82 22.52
C LEU A 247 -38.17 -9.10 23.85
N SER A 248 -38.42 -10.27 24.42
CA SER A 248 -37.58 -10.87 25.46
C SER A 248 -36.49 -11.70 24.78
N ILE A 249 -35.22 -11.36 25.03
CA ILE A 249 -34.07 -11.99 24.38
C ILE A 249 -33.24 -12.69 25.45
N SER A 250 -33.24 -14.01 25.44
CA SER A 250 -32.45 -14.87 26.33
C SER A 250 -31.18 -15.29 25.63
N VAL A 251 -30.03 -14.81 26.12
CA VAL A 251 -28.71 -15.11 25.56
C VAL A 251 -28.01 -16.16 26.41
N TYR A 252 -27.72 -17.31 25.80
CA TYR A 252 -27.08 -18.46 26.42
C TYR A 252 -25.60 -18.48 26.05
N HIS A 253 -24.70 -18.61 27.02
CA HIS A 253 -23.26 -18.57 26.78
C HIS A 253 -22.71 -19.99 26.69
N ALA A 254 -21.94 -20.27 25.64
CA ALA A 254 -21.28 -21.55 25.45
C ALA A 254 -19.89 -21.39 24.81
N ASP A 255 -19.06 -22.41 24.94
CA ASP A 255 -17.74 -22.43 24.31
C ASP A 255 -17.84 -22.68 22.80
N PHE A 256 -16.85 -22.21 22.04
CA PHE A 256 -16.87 -22.25 20.58
C PHE A 256 -16.92 -23.68 20.01
N TYR A 257 -16.34 -24.69 20.68
CA TYR A 257 -16.43 -26.08 20.20
C TYR A 257 -17.88 -26.59 20.09
N ALA A 258 -18.82 -25.99 20.84
CA ALA A 258 -20.23 -26.34 20.78
C ALA A 258 -20.89 -25.90 19.46
N THR A 259 -20.19 -25.14 18.61
CA THR A 259 -20.64 -24.79 17.25
C THR A 259 -20.83 -26.00 16.34
N GLU A 260 -20.24 -27.16 16.66
CA GLU A 260 -20.48 -28.43 15.95
C GLU A 260 -21.96 -28.90 16.04
N ALA A 261 -22.71 -28.39 17.02
CA ALA A 261 -24.16 -28.56 17.14
C ALA A 261 -24.96 -27.76 16.11
N GLY A 262 -24.33 -26.79 15.45
CA GLY A 262 -24.95 -25.85 14.53
C GLY A 262 -24.46 -26.00 13.08
N ILE A 263 -25.15 -25.32 12.19
CA ILE A 263 -24.77 -25.12 10.79
C ILE A 263 -24.32 -23.67 10.68
N ARG A 264 -23.06 -23.44 10.29
CA ARG A 264 -22.54 -22.10 9.98
C ARG A 264 -23.36 -21.51 8.82
N LEU A 265 -23.83 -20.28 8.98
CA LEU A 265 -24.61 -19.56 7.97
C LEU A 265 -23.72 -18.60 7.19
N ARG A 266 -23.36 -17.47 7.83
CA ARG A 266 -22.63 -16.38 7.18
C ARG A 266 -21.65 -15.72 8.13
N LEU A 267 -20.53 -15.30 7.57
CA LEU A 267 -19.56 -14.40 8.20
C LEU A 267 -19.87 -12.95 7.79
N TRP A 268 -19.91 -12.06 8.77
CA TRP A 268 -20.25 -10.65 8.61
C TRP A 268 -19.12 -9.74 9.10
N HIS A 269 -19.05 -8.54 8.55
CA HIS A 269 -18.23 -7.47 9.08
C HIS A 269 -19.01 -6.74 10.18
N THR A 270 -18.50 -6.70 11.40
CA THR A 270 -19.13 -6.01 12.54
C THR A 270 -18.10 -5.29 13.37
N ALA A 271 -18.31 -4.00 13.67
CA ALA A 271 -17.40 -3.23 14.51
C ALA A 271 -17.48 -3.66 15.98
N GLU A 272 -18.67 -4.06 16.42
CA GLU A 272 -18.99 -4.34 17.82
C GLU A 272 -19.77 -5.65 17.97
N GLU A 273 -19.65 -6.29 19.13
CA GLU A 273 -20.32 -7.56 19.42
C GLU A 273 -21.84 -7.42 19.39
N TYR A 274 -22.41 -6.34 19.93
CA TYR A 274 -23.85 -6.13 19.95
C TYR A 274 -24.48 -6.17 18.54
N GLN A 275 -23.72 -5.79 17.51
CA GLN A 275 -24.17 -5.88 16.11
C GLN A 275 -24.40 -7.33 15.68
N CYS A 276 -23.66 -8.31 16.21
CA CYS A 276 -23.94 -9.73 15.97
C CYS A 276 -25.33 -10.14 16.45
N LEU A 277 -25.67 -9.71 17.67
CA LEU A 277 -26.97 -10.01 18.26
C LEU A 277 -28.08 -9.39 17.39
N MET A 278 -27.90 -8.13 16.96
CA MET A 278 -28.84 -7.45 16.08
C MET A 278 -28.99 -8.15 14.72
N ILE A 279 -27.88 -8.57 14.09
CA ILE A 279 -27.92 -9.35 12.85
C ILE A 279 -28.71 -10.65 13.05
N CYS A 280 -28.48 -11.35 14.17
CA CYS A 280 -29.17 -12.62 14.46
C CYS A 280 -30.66 -12.44 14.81
N LEU A 281 -31.06 -11.25 15.29
CA LEU A 281 -32.45 -10.90 15.57
C LEU A 281 -33.21 -10.41 14.33
N ASP A 282 -32.50 -9.90 13.32
CA ASP A 282 -33.10 -9.45 12.08
C ASP A 282 -33.64 -10.63 11.26
N LYS A 283 -34.97 -10.70 11.15
CA LYS A 283 -35.69 -11.75 10.42
C LYS A 283 -35.44 -11.74 8.92
N PHE A 284 -35.00 -10.62 8.34
CA PHE A 284 -34.75 -10.49 6.90
C PHE A 284 -33.31 -10.88 6.51
N LEU A 285 -32.35 -10.76 7.43
CA LEU A 285 -30.92 -10.90 7.11
C LEU A 285 -30.30 -12.26 7.46
N ALA A 286 -30.90 -13.03 8.37
CA ALA A 286 -30.17 -14.11 9.04
C ALA A 286 -30.89 -15.48 9.11
N ASP A 287 -31.73 -15.85 8.14
CA ASP A 287 -32.19 -17.24 7.88
C ASP A 287 -32.26 -18.17 9.12
N PHE A 288 -33.19 -17.90 10.04
CA PHE A 288 -33.33 -18.68 11.29
C PHE A 288 -32.03 -18.73 12.13
N CYS A 289 -31.38 -17.59 12.33
CA CYS A 289 -30.22 -17.50 13.22
C CYS A 289 -30.64 -17.80 14.65
N ASP A 290 -29.94 -18.77 15.22
CA ASP A 290 -30.15 -19.27 16.58
C ASP A 290 -28.91 -19.01 17.44
N ALA A 291 -27.75 -18.73 16.82
CA ALA A 291 -26.51 -18.53 17.54
C ALA A 291 -25.49 -17.69 16.75
N TYR A 292 -24.54 -17.09 17.47
CA TYR A 292 -23.43 -16.34 16.86
C TYR A 292 -22.12 -16.47 17.65
N TYR A 293 -21.00 -16.20 16.97
CA TYR A 293 -19.68 -15.99 17.54
C TYR A 293 -19.15 -14.64 17.04
N PHE A 294 -18.58 -13.84 17.93
CA PHE A 294 -17.91 -12.59 17.58
C PHE A 294 -16.40 -12.73 17.79
N SER A 295 -15.63 -12.54 16.72
CA SER A 295 -14.17 -12.48 16.83
C SER A 295 -13.74 -11.07 17.20
N TYR A 296 -13.29 -10.90 18.44
CA TYR A 296 -12.77 -9.61 18.93
C TYR A 296 -11.54 -9.14 18.15
N ARG A 297 -10.70 -10.08 17.73
CA ARG A 297 -9.45 -9.83 17.01
C ARG A 297 -9.70 -9.29 15.60
N GLU A 298 -10.67 -9.87 14.89
CA GLU A 298 -10.92 -9.54 13.47
C GLU A 298 -12.16 -8.67 13.24
N LYS A 299 -12.93 -8.39 14.30
CA LYS A 299 -14.17 -7.59 14.22
C LYS A 299 -15.13 -8.19 13.19
N THR A 300 -15.43 -9.47 13.40
CA THR A 300 -16.29 -10.28 12.53
C THR A 300 -17.33 -11.02 13.34
N CYS A 301 -18.46 -11.29 12.68
CA CYS A 301 -19.55 -12.06 13.26
C CYS A 301 -19.81 -13.32 12.45
N LEU A 302 -19.69 -14.50 13.05
CA LEU A 302 -20.10 -15.76 12.45
C LEU A 302 -21.46 -16.16 13.01
N THR A 303 -22.44 -16.34 12.13
CA THR A 303 -23.82 -16.72 12.49
C THR A 303 -24.08 -18.20 12.24
N PHE A 304 -24.99 -18.78 13.02
CA PHE A 304 -25.30 -20.20 12.99
C PHE A 304 -26.81 -20.45 13.13
N ARG A 305 -27.25 -21.55 12.52
CA ARG A 305 -28.55 -22.16 12.76
C ARG A 305 -28.35 -23.46 13.53
N MET A 306 -29.03 -23.65 14.65
CA MET A 306 -28.83 -24.84 15.46
C MET A 306 -29.56 -26.04 14.84
N ARG A 307 -28.95 -27.24 14.92
CA ARG A 307 -29.65 -28.46 14.50
C ARG A 307 -30.82 -28.71 15.45
N LYS A 308 -31.90 -29.30 14.94
CA LYS A 308 -33.17 -29.50 15.68
C LYS A 308 -33.00 -30.10 17.08
N ILE A 309 -32.06 -31.04 17.26
CA ILE A 309 -31.80 -31.71 18.54
C ILE A 309 -31.15 -30.81 19.61
N TYR A 310 -30.61 -29.65 19.21
CA TYR A 310 -29.95 -28.67 20.07
C TYR A 310 -30.64 -27.30 20.03
N ALA A 311 -31.73 -27.17 19.27
CA ALA A 311 -32.41 -25.90 19.06
C ALA A 311 -33.24 -25.53 20.29
N LEU A 312 -33.11 -24.28 20.74
CA LEU A 312 -33.93 -23.73 21.82
C LEU A 312 -35.28 -23.26 21.27
N PRO A 313 -36.36 -23.31 22.09
CA PRO A 313 -37.70 -22.95 21.63
C PRO A 313 -37.82 -21.46 21.35
N ASN A 314 -37.90 -21.08 20.08
CA ASN A 314 -37.99 -19.69 19.63
C ASN A 314 -39.44 -19.29 19.27
N SER A 315 -39.88 -18.09 19.70
CA SER A 315 -41.19 -17.51 19.35
C SER A 315 -41.07 -16.09 18.77
N THR A 316 -42.19 -15.50 18.38
CA THR A 316 -42.23 -14.13 17.85
C THR A 316 -41.95 -13.06 18.91
N VAL A 317 -42.05 -13.39 20.19
CA VAL A 317 -41.89 -12.46 21.33
C VAL A 317 -40.71 -12.85 22.23
N ASN A 318 -40.37 -14.15 22.26
CA ASN A 318 -39.25 -14.68 23.04
C ASN A 318 -38.20 -15.28 22.11
N ARG A 319 -37.01 -14.68 22.09
CA ARG A 319 -35.87 -15.11 21.29
C ARG A 319 -34.79 -15.70 22.19
N HIS A 320 -34.45 -16.95 21.95
CA HIS A 320 -33.35 -17.67 22.58
C HIS A 320 -32.19 -17.72 21.59
N ILE A 321 -31.05 -17.14 21.98
CA ILE A 321 -29.86 -17.02 21.14
C ILE A 321 -28.67 -17.56 21.91
N ILE A 322 -27.85 -18.40 21.26
CA ILE A 322 -26.60 -18.89 21.86
C ILE A 322 -25.45 -17.99 21.40
N LYS A 323 -24.71 -17.45 22.36
CA LYS A 323 -23.46 -16.73 22.14
C LYS A 323 -22.30 -17.68 22.41
N PHE A 324 -21.53 -17.96 21.38
CA PHE A 324 -20.29 -18.73 21.49
C PHE A 324 -19.11 -17.84 21.87
N SER A 325 -18.19 -18.37 22.68
CA SER A 325 -16.93 -17.72 23.03
C SER A 325 -15.76 -18.69 22.98
N ASP A 326 -14.58 -18.19 22.67
CA ASP A 326 -13.31 -18.93 22.60
C ASP A 326 -12.46 -18.77 23.88
N HIS A 327 -12.99 -18.11 24.90
CA HIS A 327 -12.29 -17.82 26.15
C HIS A 327 -12.07 -19.11 26.95
N GLY A 328 -10.82 -19.38 27.33
CA GLY A 328 -10.47 -20.60 28.07
C GLY A 328 -10.42 -21.87 27.21
N MET A 329 -10.67 -21.78 25.89
CA MET A 329 -10.55 -22.91 24.97
C MET A 329 -9.09 -23.18 24.60
N LEU A 330 -8.71 -24.46 24.49
CA LEU A 330 -7.41 -24.85 23.94
C LEU A 330 -7.42 -24.74 22.41
N ILE A 331 -6.80 -23.69 21.89
CA ILE A 331 -6.67 -23.42 20.45
C ILE A 331 -5.28 -23.87 19.99
N LYS A 332 -5.23 -24.82 19.05
CA LYS A 332 -4.02 -25.30 18.37
C LYS A 332 -3.74 -24.42 17.14
N ILE A 333 -3.08 -23.30 17.39
CA ILE A 333 -2.63 -22.38 16.32
C ILE A 333 -1.36 -22.95 15.69
N VAL A 334 -1.39 -23.21 14.37
CA VAL A 334 -0.17 -23.54 13.63
C VAL A 334 0.60 -22.26 13.34
N ARG A 335 1.81 -22.15 13.89
CA ARG A 335 2.76 -21.08 13.57
C ARG A 335 3.68 -21.54 12.44
N ASP A 336 3.35 -21.16 11.21
CA ASP A 336 4.21 -21.43 10.04
C ASP A 336 5.22 -20.29 9.87
N GLN A 337 6.50 -20.58 10.04
CA GLN A 337 7.59 -19.61 9.94
C GLN A 337 7.70 -18.96 8.54
N ARG A 338 7.09 -19.57 7.51
CA ARG A 338 7.08 -19.04 6.14
C ARG A 338 5.98 -18.00 5.93
N LEU A 339 4.96 -17.96 6.79
CA LEU A 339 3.80 -17.09 6.62
C LEU A 339 4.18 -15.60 6.57
N PRO A 340 5.05 -15.06 7.46
CA PRO A 340 5.49 -13.68 7.34
C PRO A 340 6.15 -13.41 5.99
N SER A 341 7.12 -14.24 5.57
CA SER A 341 7.78 -14.07 4.28
C SER A 341 6.80 -14.08 3.10
N ILE A 342 5.75 -14.92 3.15
CA ILE A 342 4.72 -14.99 2.11
C ILE A 342 3.83 -13.74 2.11
N LYS A 343 3.37 -13.29 3.28
CA LYS A 343 2.62 -12.04 3.43
C LYS A 343 3.41 -10.85 2.87
N HIS A 344 4.73 -10.85 3.08
CA HIS A 344 5.65 -9.78 2.68
C HIS A 344 6.35 -10.04 1.34
N SER A 345 5.98 -11.07 0.59
CA SER A 345 6.65 -11.44 -0.66
C SER A 345 6.54 -10.35 -1.74
N ASN A 346 5.48 -9.54 -1.67
CA ASN A 346 5.28 -8.35 -2.50
C ASN A 346 5.62 -7.03 -1.77
N HIS A 347 6.31 -7.07 -0.62
CA HIS A 347 6.80 -5.86 0.03
C HIS A 347 8.01 -5.30 -0.76
N ILE A 348 7.70 -4.42 -1.71
CA ILE A 348 8.69 -3.81 -2.58
C ILE A 348 9.26 -2.58 -1.89
N THR A 349 10.59 -2.50 -1.86
CA THR A 349 11.30 -1.29 -1.49
C THR A 349 12.04 -0.71 -2.68
N THR A 350 12.08 0.62 -2.74
CA THR A 350 12.92 1.35 -3.71
C THR A 350 14.04 2.05 -2.97
N GLU A 351 15.27 1.87 -3.43
CA GLU A 351 16.42 2.57 -2.87
C GLU A 351 16.46 4.02 -3.38
N ALA A 352 16.72 4.96 -2.46
CA ALA A 352 16.95 6.35 -2.76
C ALA A 352 18.14 6.89 -1.96
N LYS A 353 18.75 7.96 -2.47
CA LYS A 353 19.79 8.72 -1.76
C LYS A 353 19.21 10.05 -1.31
N VAL A 354 19.44 10.39 -0.05
CA VAL A 354 18.94 11.60 0.60
C VAL A 354 20.12 12.39 1.15
N SER A 355 20.18 13.69 0.84
CA SER A 355 21.21 14.58 1.36
C SER A 355 20.74 15.18 2.69
N LEU A 356 21.51 14.97 3.75
CA LEU A 356 21.24 15.53 5.07
C LEU A 356 22.27 16.64 5.35
N PHE A 357 21.87 17.89 5.10
CA PHE A 357 22.74 19.04 5.27
C PHE A 357 23.31 19.17 6.69
N GLN A 358 22.49 18.93 7.71
CA GLN A 358 22.88 19.07 9.13
C GLN A 358 24.07 18.17 9.50
N PHE A 359 24.19 17.01 8.84
CA PHE A 359 25.27 16.06 9.07
C PHE A 359 26.36 16.11 8.01
N LYS A 360 26.17 16.90 6.94
CA LYS A 360 26.96 16.88 5.71
C LYS A 360 27.14 15.45 5.19
N GLU A 361 26.05 14.69 5.18
CA GLU A 361 26.01 13.29 4.81
C GLU A 361 25.06 13.05 3.64
N ILE A 362 25.33 11.99 2.89
CA ILE A 362 24.32 11.34 2.04
C ILE A 362 23.97 10.02 2.70
N CYS A 363 22.68 9.81 2.90
CA CYS A 363 22.13 8.57 3.39
C CYS A 363 21.44 7.79 2.27
N THR A 364 21.60 6.47 2.30
CA THR A 364 20.83 5.53 1.49
C THR A 364 19.62 5.10 2.31
N VAL A 365 18.42 5.27 1.75
CA VAL A 365 17.15 4.90 2.37
C VAL A 365 16.41 3.89 1.50
N GLN A 366 15.70 2.96 2.12
CA GLN A 366 14.77 2.10 1.40
C GLN A 366 13.34 2.55 1.67
N HIS A 367 12.69 3.08 0.65
CA HIS A 367 11.32 3.51 0.73
C HIS A 367 10.38 2.33 0.45
N SER A 368 9.46 2.05 1.37
CA SER A 368 8.46 1.00 1.23
C SER A 368 7.24 1.49 0.44
N VAL A 369 6.87 0.73 -0.59
CA VAL A 369 5.64 0.96 -1.35
C VAL A 369 4.40 0.51 -0.56
N SER A 370 4.56 -0.50 0.31
CA SER A 370 3.50 -1.07 1.15
C SER A 370 3.09 -0.13 2.29
N ASN A 371 1.86 -0.29 2.77
CA ASN A 371 1.38 0.31 4.02
C ASN A 371 1.44 -0.68 5.19
N VAL A 372 1.69 -1.95 4.91
CA VAL A 372 1.96 -2.98 5.93
C VAL A 372 3.45 -3.20 5.97
N ILE A 373 4.08 -2.81 7.08
CA ILE A 373 5.52 -2.86 7.24
C ILE A 373 5.88 -3.99 8.20
N PRO A 374 6.66 -4.97 7.74
CA PRO A 374 7.05 -6.10 8.57
C PRO A 374 8.24 -5.80 9.46
N TRP A 375 8.36 -6.55 10.56
CA TRP A 375 9.55 -6.61 11.40
C TRP A 375 9.96 -5.27 11.99
N ILE A 376 8.97 -4.41 12.25
CA ILE A 376 9.18 -3.11 12.89
C ILE A 376 8.17 -2.89 14.01
N ASN A 377 8.55 -2.02 14.94
CA ASN A 377 7.64 -1.43 15.92
C ASN A 377 7.76 0.09 15.88
N LEU A 378 6.64 0.80 15.91
CA LEU A 378 6.62 2.26 16.05
C LEU A 378 6.88 2.63 17.52
N VAL A 379 7.78 3.58 17.76
CA VAL A 379 8.25 3.91 19.11
C VAL A 379 7.81 5.30 19.54
N GLN A 380 8.25 6.33 18.82
CA GLN A 380 8.03 7.72 19.19
C GLN A 380 7.40 8.50 18.05
N GLN A 381 6.39 9.30 18.38
CA GLN A 381 5.76 10.25 17.47
C GLN A 381 6.34 11.66 17.66
N TYR A 382 6.63 12.32 16.55
CA TYR A 382 6.96 13.73 16.45
C TYR A 382 5.87 14.42 15.61
N ALA A 383 5.35 15.53 16.09
CA ALA A 383 4.33 16.33 15.41
C ALA A 383 4.96 17.60 14.81
N ASN A 384 4.24 18.26 13.88
CA ASN A 384 4.65 19.47 13.18
C ASN A 384 5.94 19.29 12.38
N ILE A 385 6.13 18.11 11.80
CA ILE A 385 7.25 17.80 10.91
C ILE A 385 6.79 18.03 9.47
N SER A 386 7.08 19.22 8.95
CA SER A 386 6.59 19.63 7.63
C SER A 386 7.34 18.99 6.47
N PHE A 387 8.57 18.46 6.64
CA PHE A 387 9.32 17.82 5.55
C PHE A 387 9.79 16.41 5.93
N LEU A 388 9.79 15.50 4.95
CA LEU A 388 10.29 14.14 5.12
C LEU A 388 11.77 14.16 5.53
N ASN A 389 12.55 15.07 4.96
CA ASN A 389 13.98 15.16 5.24
C ASN A 389 14.28 15.49 6.72
N ASP A 390 13.39 16.24 7.37
CA ASP A 390 13.49 16.54 8.81
C ASP A 390 13.23 15.28 9.63
N CYS A 391 12.24 14.46 9.24
CA CYS A 391 11.96 13.18 9.87
C CYS A 391 13.15 12.20 9.74
N ILE A 392 13.80 12.15 8.56
CA ILE A 392 15.01 11.36 8.35
C ILE A 392 16.16 11.89 9.23
N SER A 393 16.30 13.21 9.36
CA SER A 393 17.32 13.83 10.21
C SER A 393 17.15 13.47 11.69
N ILE A 394 15.90 13.46 12.18
CA ILE A 394 15.57 12.99 13.53
C ILE A 394 16.02 11.53 13.72
N CYS A 395 15.64 10.65 12.79
CA CYS A 395 16.05 9.25 12.85
C CYS A 395 17.58 9.10 12.83
N ARG A 396 18.25 9.82 11.92
CA ARG A 396 19.71 9.79 11.80
C ARG A 396 20.42 10.23 13.08
N PHE A 397 19.90 11.24 13.77
CA PHE A 397 20.44 11.73 15.04
C PHE A 397 20.38 10.64 16.13
N ILE A 398 19.23 9.97 16.27
CA ILE A 398 19.03 8.97 17.33
C ILE A 398 19.49 7.55 16.97
N ARG A 399 19.80 7.30 15.69
CA ARG A 399 20.22 5.99 15.19
C ARG A 399 21.48 5.46 15.87
N ASN A 400 22.45 6.32 16.17
CA ASN A 400 23.69 5.91 16.84
C ASN A 400 23.44 5.36 18.27
N PHE A 401 22.26 5.62 18.86
CA PHE A 401 21.84 5.06 20.14
C PHE A 401 20.99 3.79 19.98
N GLY A 402 20.83 3.26 18.76
CA GLY A 402 19.99 2.10 18.48
C GLY A 402 18.48 2.37 18.56
N LEU A 403 18.07 3.65 18.53
CA LEU A 403 16.68 4.07 18.74
C LEU A 403 15.91 4.32 17.44
N CYS A 404 16.53 4.14 16.27
CA CYS A 404 15.85 4.29 15.00
C CYS A 404 16.50 3.48 13.88
N GLU A 405 15.71 2.64 13.23
CA GLU A 405 16.03 1.87 12.02
C GLU A 405 15.23 2.37 10.81
N GLY A 406 14.11 3.05 11.06
CA GLY A 406 13.32 3.67 10.01
C GLY A 406 12.30 4.67 10.55
N ILE A 407 11.56 5.28 9.64
CA ILE A 407 10.55 6.28 9.93
C ILE A 407 9.25 5.96 9.23
N ALA A 408 8.11 6.26 9.86
CA ALA A 408 6.83 6.38 9.19
C ALA A 408 6.42 7.86 9.16
N TYR A 409 6.40 8.46 7.98
CA TYR A 409 6.15 9.89 7.79
C TYR A 409 4.83 10.10 7.05
N SER A 410 4.07 11.11 7.48
CA SER A 410 2.88 11.62 6.79
C SER A 410 2.99 13.13 6.65
N LYS A 411 2.95 13.59 5.39
CA LYS A 411 2.95 15.02 5.05
C LYS A 411 1.63 15.69 5.42
N GLU A 412 0.51 14.97 5.26
CA GLU A 412 -0.85 15.48 5.55
C GLU A 412 -1.02 15.82 7.03
N SER A 413 -0.61 14.92 7.91
CA SER A 413 -0.73 15.11 9.36
C SER A 413 0.51 15.75 9.99
N GLU A 414 1.51 16.13 9.18
CA GLU A 414 2.83 16.60 9.62
C GLU A 414 3.42 15.75 10.75
N ALA A 415 3.29 14.43 10.63
CA ALA A 415 3.62 13.48 11.68
C ALA A 415 4.74 12.55 11.25
N CYS A 416 5.69 12.34 12.13
CA CYS A 416 6.85 11.48 11.95
C CYS A 416 6.92 10.48 13.10
N PHE A 417 6.83 9.19 12.81
CA PHE A 417 7.12 8.14 13.78
C PHE A 417 8.51 7.58 13.55
N THR A 418 9.26 7.35 14.61
CA THR A 418 10.47 6.52 14.56
C THR A 418 10.11 5.06 14.77
N ALA A 419 10.86 4.18 14.12
CA ALA A 419 10.66 2.75 14.18
C ALA A 419 11.96 2.03 14.50
N VAL A 420 11.84 0.93 15.24
CA VAL A 420 12.93 0.01 15.56
C VAL A 420 12.61 -1.38 15.02
N LEU A 421 13.62 -2.24 14.93
CA LEU A 421 13.43 -3.64 14.54
C LEU A 421 12.51 -4.35 15.55
N GLY A 422 11.48 -4.98 15.02
CA GLY A 422 10.58 -5.88 15.74
C GLY A 422 10.98 -7.34 15.54
N ASN A 423 10.16 -8.23 16.11
CA ASN A 423 10.25 -9.67 15.90
C ASN A 423 9.74 -10.07 14.50
N TYR A 424 10.00 -11.32 14.11
CA TYR A 424 9.55 -11.86 12.82
C TYR A 424 8.03 -11.88 12.60
N ASP A 425 7.26 -11.82 13.69
CA ASP A 425 5.80 -11.80 13.69
C ASP A 425 5.22 -10.38 13.78
N ASP A 426 6.05 -9.36 14.04
CA ASP A 426 5.59 -7.98 14.21
C ASP A 426 5.27 -7.35 12.85
N GLU A 427 4.12 -6.69 12.75
CA GLU A 427 3.66 -5.96 11.56
C GLU A 427 2.95 -4.66 11.99
N VAL A 428 3.25 -3.57 11.28
CA VAL A 428 2.60 -2.27 11.50
C VAL A 428 1.74 -1.94 10.29
N TYR A 429 0.46 -1.66 10.54
CA TYR A 429 -0.49 -1.16 9.55
C TYR A 429 -0.49 0.37 9.58
N LEU A 430 0.07 0.97 8.55
CA LEU A 430 0.08 2.41 8.34
C LEU A 430 -1.19 2.83 7.56
N ASN A 431 -1.72 4.01 7.86
CA ASN A 431 -2.80 4.60 7.07
C ASN A 431 -2.27 4.99 5.67
N GLU A 432 -3.17 5.14 4.67
CA GLU A 432 -2.77 5.41 3.26
C GLU A 432 -1.87 6.65 3.08
N GLY A 433 -1.98 7.65 3.97
CA GLY A 433 -1.16 8.87 3.96
C GLY A 433 0.24 8.73 4.57
N TYR A 434 0.58 7.60 5.20
CA TYR A 434 1.90 7.35 5.77
C TYR A 434 2.78 6.54 4.81
N HIS A 435 4.07 6.81 4.81
CA HIS A 435 5.07 6.00 4.09
C HIS A 435 6.22 5.65 5.01
N PHE A 436 6.76 4.47 4.80
CA PHE A 436 7.85 3.97 5.62
C PHE A 436 9.17 4.03 4.87
N LEU A 437 10.20 4.52 5.54
CA LEU A 437 11.57 4.50 5.03
C LEU A 437 12.49 3.87 6.06
N SER A 438 13.26 2.85 5.68
CA SER A 438 14.39 2.40 6.49
C SER A 438 15.63 3.21 6.15
N LEU A 439 16.43 3.51 7.17
CA LEU A 439 17.69 4.24 7.05
C LEU A 439 18.84 3.24 7.02
N ASN A 440 19.50 3.06 5.87
CA ASN A 440 20.51 2.00 5.70
C ASN A 440 21.93 2.45 6.06
N ASN A 441 22.57 3.28 5.23
CA ASN A 441 23.95 3.71 5.48
C ASN A 441 24.11 5.19 5.12
N CYS A 442 24.94 5.90 5.86
CA CYS A 442 25.23 7.32 5.63
C CYS A 442 26.74 7.53 5.52
N SER A 443 27.16 8.33 4.55
CA SER A 443 28.56 8.68 4.33
C SER A 443 28.74 10.17 4.25
N LYS A 444 29.87 10.68 4.77
CA LYS A 444 30.25 12.08 4.65
C LYS A 444 30.28 12.52 3.19
N ASP A 445 29.80 13.73 2.93
CA ASP A 445 29.65 14.29 1.59
C ASP A 445 30.27 15.69 1.52
N ARG A 446 31.51 15.73 1.04
CA ARG A 446 32.27 16.95 0.71
C ARG A 446 32.24 17.99 1.83
N GLU A 447 32.45 17.55 3.08
CA GLU A 447 32.33 18.39 4.29
C GLU A 447 33.17 19.67 4.19
N ASN A 448 34.41 19.55 3.71
CA ASN A 448 35.32 20.69 3.56
C ASN A 448 34.81 21.71 2.52
N GLU A 449 34.22 21.26 1.42
CA GLU A 449 33.64 22.17 0.40
C GLU A 449 32.37 22.87 0.91
N ARG A 450 31.71 22.27 1.91
CA ARG A 450 30.44 22.73 2.45
C ARG A 450 30.55 23.43 3.79
N ALA A 451 31.77 23.57 4.32
CA ALA A 451 32.03 24.09 5.66
C ALA A 451 31.60 25.56 5.80
N ASP A 452 31.88 26.37 4.78
CA ASP A 452 31.62 27.81 4.78
C ASP A 452 30.36 28.22 4.00
N ASN A 453 29.63 27.24 3.43
CA ASN A 453 28.38 27.50 2.72
C ASN A 453 27.32 28.07 3.68
N ASP A 454 26.47 28.94 3.16
CA ASP A 454 25.32 29.44 3.92
C ASP A 454 24.29 28.31 4.15
N PRO A 455 23.40 28.44 5.15
CA PRO A 455 22.32 27.48 5.37
C PRO A 455 21.47 27.29 4.11
N PRO A 456 20.91 26.10 3.86
CA PRO A 456 20.14 25.84 2.66
C PRO A 456 18.83 26.63 2.64
N GLU A 457 18.42 27.02 1.45
CA GLU A 457 17.21 27.82 1.23
C GLU A 457 16.10 26.98 0.62
N LEU A 458 14.87 27.19 1.06
CA LEU A 458 13.68 26.59 0.45
C LEU A 458 13.21 27.42 -0.74
N HIS A 459 13.10 26.80 -1.91
CA HIS A 459 12.59 27.43 -3.12
C HIS A 459 11.33 26.71 -3.61
N VAL A 460 10.30 27.49 -3.85
CA VAL A 460 9.04 27.00 -4.44
C VAL A 460 9.17 27.04 -5.96
N PHE A 461 8.78 25.96 -6.62
CA PHE A 461 8.70 25.86 -8.07
C PHE A 461 7.24 25.71 -8.50
N PRO A 462 6.50 26.83 -8.73
CA PRO A 462 5.06 26.78 -9.01
C PRO A 462 4.67 25.92 -10.21
N ILE A 463 5.53 25.85 -11.24
CA ILE A 463 5.29 25.06 -12.46
C ILE A 463 5.32 23.56 -12.15
N LEU A 464 6.22 23.15 -11.27
CA LEU A 464 6.37 21.76 -10.82
C LEU A 464 5.43 21.46 -9.65
N ASP A 465 4.94 22.50 -8.97
CA ASP A 465 4.17 22.40 -7.73
C ASP A 465 4.93 21.54 -6.70
N GLU A 466 6.20 21.90 -6.53
CA GLU A 466 7.20 21.27 -5.66
C GLU A 466 7.97 22.36 -4.91
N VAL A 467 8.48 22.02 -3.73
CA VAL A 467 9.40 22.83 -2.93
C VAL A 467 10.72 22.07 -2.83
N CYS A 468 11.83 22.71 -3.19
CA CYS A 468 13.16 22.13 -3.03
C CYS A 468 13.99 22.88 -2.01
N GLN A 469 14.86 22.15 -1.31
CA GLN A 469 15.92 22.74 -0.50
C GLN A 469 17.21 22.82 -1.32
N LEU A 470 17.82 24.01 -1.37
CA LEU A 470 18.99 24.32 -2.19
C LEU A 470 20.18 24.70 -1.31
N GLU A 471 21.37 24.17 -1.63
CA GLU A 471 22.64 24.62 -1.03
C GLU A 471 23.50 25.32 -2.07
N PHE A 472 23.88 26.56 -1.78
CA PHE A 472 24.77 27.35 -2.64
C PHE A 472 26.23 27.16 -2.24
N TYR A 473 27.07 26.82 -3.22
CA TYR A 473 28.47 26.54 -2.99
C TYR A 473 29.33 27.80 -3.12
N LYS A 474 30.14 28.09 -2.10
CA LYS A 474 31.13 29.18 -2.11
C LYS A 474 32.50 28.81 -2.72
N PRO A 475 33.03 27.59 -2.56
CA PRO A 475 34.34 27.26 -3.14
C PRO A 475 34.36 27.35 -4.68
N LEU A 476 35.54 27.64 -5.25
CA LEU A 476 35.75 27.67 -6.69
C LEU A 476 36.02 26.27 -7.28
N PHE A 477 36.57 25.37 -6.47
CA PHE A 477 36.93 24.01 -6.84
C PHE A 477 35.95 23.05 -6.17
N LEU A 478 35.21 22.31 -6.99
CA LEU A 478 34.16 21.40 -6.54
C LEU A 478 34.46 20.00 -7.05
N THR A 479 34.36 18.98 -6.20
CA THR A 479 34.63 17.60 -6.62
C THR A 479 33.36 16.80 -6.88
N GLY A 480 33.45 15.79 -7.74
CA GLY A 480 32.39 14.81 -7.94
C GLY A 480 31.20 15.29 -8.76
N TRP A 481 31.40 16.23 -9.68
CA TRP A 481 30.36 16.75 -10.57
C TRP A 481 30.67 16.44 -12.04
N SER A 482 29.61 16.18 -12.82
CA SER A 482 29.69 16.02 -14.28
C SER A 482 28.57 16.80 -14.94
N VAL A 483 28.88 17.53 -16.00
CA VAL A 483 27.86 18.23 -16.80
C VAL A 483 27.03 17.19 -17.56
N ILE A 484 25.71 17.31 -17.44
CA ILE A 484 24.71 16.56 -18.21
C ILE A 484 24.46 17.27 -19.54
N ILE A 485 24.14 18.57 -19.45
CA ILE A 485 23.77 19.38 -20.61
C ILE A 485 23.96 20.87 -20.30
N GLU A 486 24.25 21.64 -21.34
CA GLU A 486 24.21 23.10 -21.35
C GLU A 486 22.92 23.59 -22.03
N ILE A 487 22.25 24.55 -21.39
CA ILE A 487 21.04 25.21 -21.87
C ILE A 487 21.35 26.69 -22.07
N PRO A 488 21.70 27.10 -23.30
CA PRO A 488 21.98 28.50 -23.60
C PRO A 488 20.69 29.34 -23.54
N ASN A 489 20.84 30.67 -23.44
CA ASN A 489 19.74 31.64 -23.40
C ASN A 489 18.76 31.40 -22.22
N THR A 490 19.29 30.95 -21.09
CA THR A 490 18.57 30.86 -19.82
C THR A 490 18.71 32.19 -19.09
N THR A 491 17.70 33.05 -19.20
CA THR A 491 17.77 34.42 -18.70
C THR A 491 17.73 34.58 -17.19
N THR A 492 17.36 33.54 -16.42
CA THR A 492 17.26 33.63 -14.96
C THR A 492 17.74 32.37 -14.24
N LEU A 493 18.32 32.57 -13.04
CA LEU A 493 18.69 31.49 -12.12
C LEU A 493 17.50 30.57 -11.81
N GLN A 494 16.32 31.16 -11.56
CA GLN A 494 15.09 30.40 -11.27
C GLN A 494 14.72 29.44 -12.42
N LYS A 495 14.88 29.87 -13.67
CA LYS A 495 14.64 29.01 -14.84
C LYS A 495 15.65 27.87 -14.90
N CYS A 496 16.91 28.13 -14.57
CA CYS A 496 17.94 27.09 -14.48
C CYS A 496 17.64 26.05 -13.40
N LEU A 497 17.29 26.51 -12.19
CA LEU A 497 16.87 25.65 -11.07
C LEU A 497 15.66 24.78 -11.43
N THR A 498 14.63 25.40 -12.04
CA THR A 498 13.42 24.70 -12.49
C THR A 498 13.76 23.59 -13.51
N ASN A 499 14.69 23.86 -14.43
CA ASN A 499 15.14 22.87 -15.40
C ASN A 499 15.83 21.68 -14.74
N CYS A 500 16.66 21.89 -13.71
CA CYS A 500 17.28 20.78 -12.97
C CYS A 500 16.24 19.97 -12.18
N ALA A 501 15.39 20.66 -11.40
CA ALA A 501 14.34 20.05 -10.60
C ALA A 501 13.43 19.15 -11.47
N ALA A 502 13.08 19.62 -12.68
CA ALA A 502 12.27 18.88 -13.64
C ALA A 502 12.89 17.56 -14.15
N VAL A 503 14.21 17.37 -14.02
CA VAL A 503 14.92 16.18 -14.51
C VAL A 503 15.76 15.48 -13.43
N MET A 504 15.53 15.80 -12.16
CA MET A 504 16.26 15.20 -11.04
C MET A 504 16.20 13.67 -11.03
N HIS A 505 15.04 13.07 -11.29
CA HIS A 505 14.92 11.60 -11.29
C HIS A 505 15.22 10.96 -12.64
N ALA A 506 14.81 11.61 -13.74
CA ALA A 506 14.98 11.09 -15.10
C ALA A 506 16.44 11.09 -15.53
N ASN A 507 17.13 12.24 -15.36
CA ASN A 507 18.49 12.46 -15.82
C ASN A 507 19.49 12.61 -14.67
N LYS A 508 19.08 12.31 -13.42
CA LYS A 508 19.96 12.40 -12.23
C LYS A 508 20.57 13.79 -12.03
N CYS A 509 19.89 14.85 -12.47
CA CYS A 509 20.32 16.22 -12.15
C CYS A 509 20.31 16.40 -10.63
N SER A 510 21.38 16.95 -10.09
CA SER A 510 21.54 17.20 -8.66
C SER A 510 22.06 18.60 -8.39
N ALA A 511 22.68 19.26 -9.38
CA ALA A 511 23.13 20.64 -9.23
C ALA A 511 23.00 21.42 -10.54
N ILE A 512 23.11 22.74 -10.40
CA ILE A 512 23.23 23.68 -11.51
C ILE A 512 24.52 24.49 -11.39
N TYR A 513 25.01 24.92 -12.55
CA TYR A 513 26.00 25.97 -12.69
C TYR A 513 25.44 27.01 -13.65
N PHE A 514 25.33 28.25 -13.18
CA PHE A 514 24.71 29.36 -13.91
C PHE A 514 25.71 30.50 -14.08
N ILE A 515 25.96 30.88 -15.33
CA ILE A 515 26.89 31.93 -15.72
C ILE A 515 26.46 32.53 -17.06
N ASP A 516 26.51 33.85 -17.22
CA ASP A 516 26.28 34.57 -18.48
C ASP A 516 25.08 34.04 -19.31
N GLU A 517 23.91 33.98 -18.68
CA GLU A 517 22.66 33.47 -19.27
C GLU A 517 22.74 32.03 -19.80
N SER A 518 23.72 31.27 -19.33
CA SER A 518 23.94 29.86 -19.67
C SER A 518 23.73 29.01 -18.42
N CYS A 519 22.92 27.97 -18.56
CA CYS A 519 22.56 27.05 -17.49
C CYS A 519 23.13 25.67 -17.77
N PHE A 520 23.99 25.20 -16.89
CA PHE A 520 24.55 23.86 -16.94
C PHE A 520 23.85 23.01 -15.89
N LEU A 521 23.33 21.86 -16.31
CA LEU A 521 22.77 20.85 -15.41
C LEU A 521 23.85 19.83 -15.09
N LEU A 522 24.00 19.47 -13.82
CA LEU A 522 25.05 18.57 -13.37
C LEU A 522 24.49 17.38 -12.61
N GLU A 523 25.09 16.21 -12.85
CA GLU A 523 24.89 15.00 -12.05
C GLU A 523 26.04 14.82 -11.08
N ARG A 524 25.73 14.14 -9.98
CA ARG A 524 26.69 13.74 -8.97
C ARG A 524 27.40 12.45 -9.42
N ARG A 525 28.74 12.44 -9.34
CA ARG A 525 29.59 11.28 -9.61
C ARG A 525 30.04 10.63 -8.31
N THR A 526 30.24 9.31 -8.35
CA THR A 526 30.80 8.54 -7.22
C THR A 526 32.31 8.73 -7.07
N HIS A 527 33.01 9.12 -8.13
CA HIS A 527 34.46 9.34 -8.13
C HIS A 527 34.78 10.84 -7.91
N LEU A 528 35.28 11.17 -6.72
CA LEU A 528 35.65 12.54 -6.32
C LEU A 528 36.93 13.08 -7.00
N GLN A 529 37.56 12.31 -7.90
CA GLN A 529 38.77 12.73 -8.61
C GLN A 529 38.49 13.74 -9.73
N ASN A 530 37.24 13.87 -10.18
CA ASN A 530 36.85 14.88 -11.15
C ASN A 530 36.62 16.21 -10.44
N TYR A 531 37.34 17.24 -10.88
CA TYR A 531 37.17 18.61 -10.40
C TYR A 531 36.36 19.43 -11.40
N PHE A 532 35.44 20.22 -10.86
CA PHE A 532 34.67 21.23 -11.57
C PHE A 532 35.11 22.60 -11.04
N ILE A 533 35.53 23.48 -11.95
CA ILE A 533 36.00 24.82 -11.60
C ILE A 533 34.93 25.81 -12.02
N ARG A 534 34.42 26.58 -11.07
CA ARG A 534 33.43 27.63 -11.34
C ARG A 534 34.11 29.00 -11.41
N GLU A 535 33.54 29.91 -12.19
CA GLU A 535 34.00 31.30 -12.20
C GLU A 535 33.52 32.09 -10.98
N ARG A 536 34.22 33.16 -10.61
CA ARG A 536 33.87 33.95 -9.42
C ARG A 536 32.49 34.62 -9.52
N ALA A 537 32.09 35.05 -10.71
CA ALA A 537 30.80 35.71 -10.96
C ALA A 537 29.65 34.73 -11.23
N SER A 538 29.90 33.42 -11.07
CA SER A 538 28.91 32.37 -11.32
C SER A 538 28.13 31.96 -10.08
N VAL A 539 27.03 31.25 -10.29
CA VAL A 539 26.27 30.58 -9.23
C VAL A 539 26.38 29.07 -9.40
N PHE A 540 26.76 28.37 -8.33
CA PHE A 540 26.66 26.91 -8.24
C PHE A 540 25.71 26.55 -7.10
N ALA A 541 24.66 25.79 -7.42
CA ALA A 541 23.64 25.41 -6.45
C ALA A 541 23.32 23.92 -6.56
N GLU A 542 23.29 23.23 -5.43
CA GLU A 542 22.88 21.84 -5.33
C GLU A 542 21.43 21.74 -4.84
N LEU A 543 20.63 20.89 -5.51
CA LEU A 543 19.28 20.51 -5.11
C LEU A 543 19.39 19.34 -4.13
N LEU A 544 19.28 19.62 -2.82
CA LEU A 544 19.44 18.60 -1.78
C LEU A 544 18.27 17.62 -1.74
N PHE A 545 17.05 18.15 -1.81
CA PHE A 545 15.81 17.38 -1.94
C PHE A 545 14.71 18.27 -2.52
N CYS A 546 13.67 17.65 -3.07
CA CYS A 546 12.40 18.31 -3.35
C CYS A 546 11.24 17.46 -2.85
N GLU A 547 10.13 18.11 -2.53
CA GLU A 547 8.88 17.47 -2.14
C GLU A 547 7.69 18.19 -2.80
N PRO A 548 6.55 17.51 -3.01
CA PRO A 548 5.33 18.14 -3.49
C PRO A 548 4.86 19.25 -2.54
N ASN A 549 4.33 20.32 -3.12
CA ASN A 549 3.66 21.36 -2.35
C ASN A 549 2.24 20.86 -1.98
N ILE A 550 1.92 20.79 -0.68
CA ILE A 550 0.56 20.52 -0.22
C ILE A 550 -0.08 21.87 0.07
N ARG A 551 -1.17 22.19 -0.65
CA ARG A 551 -1.94 23.43 -0.49
C ARG A 551 -3.25 23.18 0.19
#